data_AF-A0A0C2F3A9-F1
#
_entry.id   AF-A0A0C2F3A9-F1
#
_cell.length_a   1.000
_cell.length_b   1.000
_cell.length_c   1.000
_cell.angle_alpha   90.00
_cell.angle_beta   90.00
_cell.angle_gamma   90.00
#
_symmetry.space_group_name_H-M   'P 1'
#
loop_
_entity.id
_entity.type
_entity.pdbx_description
1 polymer ?
#
loop_
_entity_poly.entity_id
_entity_poly.type
_entity_poly.pdbx_seq_one_letter_code
_entity_poly.pdbx_strand_id
1 'polypeptide(L)'
;MGAVWSYAGRYSVLPLPGCGNYRTGCADLMITDTKDGDTGVFMRVYYPVDRNDFGRASTVSEHPLWLSRPEYVNGLATYMKQSAGRLQFIFNWLIGETRSAVLWQHELAGSARLFSRGSSQSLKEASFPV
;
A
#
# COMPACT_ATOMS: atom_id res chain seq x y z
N MET A 1 -6.81 -6.12 42.47
CA MET A 1 -6.44 -4.89 41.76
C MET A 1 -6.18 -5.25 40.31
N GLY A 2 -7.17 -5.06 39.45
CA GLY A 2 -7.07 -5.37 38.03
C GLY A 2 -6.39 -4.20 37.31
N ALA A 3 -5.25 -4.46 36.68
CA ALA A 3 -4.66 -3.52 35.75
C ALA A 3 -5.51 -3.54 34.47
N VAL A 4 -6.38 -2.55 34.32
CA VAL A 4 -7.03 -2.22 33.05
C VAL A 4 -5.94 -1.59 32.18
N TRP A 5 -5.31 -2.39 31.33
CA TRP A 5 -4.38 -1.89 30.32
C TRP A 5 -5.21 -1.30 29.17
N SER A 6 -5.60 -0.04 29.34
CA SER A 6 -6.17 0.78 28.29
C SER A 6 -5.09 1.10 27.24
N TYR A 7 -4.86 0.21 26.29
CA TYR A 7 -4.13 0.52 25.06
C TYR A 7 -5.00 0.21 23.83
N ALA A 8 -6.21 0.76 23.84
CA ALA A 8 -6.98 0.95 22.62
C ALA A 8 -6.70 2.36 22.11
N GLY A 9 -6.14 2.50 20.89
CA GLY A 9 -6.34 3.73 20.11
C GLY A 9 -5.13 4.39 19.44
N ARG A 10 -3.95 3.78 19.35
CA ARG A 10 -2.86 4.34 18.53
C ARG A 10 -2.45 3.38 17.42
N TYR A 11 -3.11 3.49 16.28
CA TYR A 11 -2.55 3.01 15.02
C TYR A 11 -1.18 3.67 14.82
N SER A 12 -0.12 2.87 14.73
CA SER A 12 1.24 3.37 14.48
C SER A 12 1.39 3.58 12.99
N VAL A 13 1.50 4.83 12.54
CA VAL A 13 1.85 5.15 11.16
C VAL A 13 3.37 5.19 11.07
N LEU A 14 3.95 4.42 10.16
CA LEU A 14 5.40 4.42 9.92
C LEU A 14 5.87 5.83 9.53
N PRO A 15 7.01 6.31 10.03
CA PRO A 15 7.51 7.63 9.67
C PRO A 15 7.79 7.71 8.16
N LEU A 16 7.51 8.86 7.55
CA LEU A 16 7.84 9.08 6.15
C LEU A 16 9.37 9.09 5.97
N PRO A 17 9.93 8.29 5.05
CA PRO A 17 11.34 8.35 4.71
C PRO A 17 11.61 9.59 3.85
N GLY A 18 11.99 10.68 4.50
CA GLY A 18 12.42 11.93 3.85
C GLY A 18 11.31 12.95 3.62
N CYS A 19 11.72 14.09 3.05
CA CYS A 19 10.86 15.25 2.80
C CYS A 19 10.85 15.55 1.30
N GLY A 20 9.76 15.17 0.62
CA GLY A 20 9.53 15.47 -0.79
C GLY A 20 8.37 16.44 -1.00
N ASN A 21 8.33 17.09 -2.17
CA ASN A 21 7.25 18.03 -2.53
C ASN A 21 5.94 17.36 -2.97
N TYR A 22 5.96 16.03 -3.14
CA TYR A 22 4.82 15.23 -3.54
C TYR A 22 4.40 14.32 -2.40
N ARG A 23 3.09 14.10 -2.26
CA ARG A 23 2.59 12.98 -1.45
C ARG A 23 2.82 11.68 -2.22
N THR A 24 2.97 10.59 -1.49
CA THR A 24 3.21 9.27 -2.07
C THR A 24 1.95 8.41 -1.97
N GLY A 25 1.46 7.96 -3.12
CA GLY A 25 0.45 6.92 -3.25
C GLY A 25 1.09 5.54 -3.30
N CYS A 26 0.29 4.52 -3.03
CA CYS A 26 0.70 3.12 -3.02
C CYS A 26 -0.40 2.28 -3.68
N ALA A 27 0.01 1.35 -4.54
CA ALA A 27 -0.88 0.35 -5.13
C ALA A 27 -0.13 -0.97 -5.33
N ASP A 28 -0.87 -2.08 -5.18
CA ASP A 28 -0.36 -3.42 -5.45
C ASP A 28 -0.82 -3.84 -6.85
N LEU A 29 0.13 -4.21 -7.71
CA LEU A 29 -0.10 -4.64 -9.09
C LEU A 29 0.27 -6.12 -9.24
N MET A 30 -0.67 -6.91 -9.74
CA MET A 30 -0.47 -8.29 -10.13
C MET A 30 -0.72 -8.39 -11.63
N ILE A 31 0.35 -8.55 -12.40
CA ILE A 31 0.31 -8.67 -13.85
C ILE A 31 0.58 -10.14 -14.19
N THR A 32 -0.41 -10.80 -14.77
CA THR A 32 -0.30 -12.19 -15.22
C THR A 32 -0.44 -12.22 -16.73
N ASP A 33 0.50 -12.83 -17.43
CA ASP A 33 0.27 -13.15 -18.83
C ASP A 33 -0.63 -14.39 -18.89
N THR A 34 -1.76 -14.27 -19.60
CA THR A 34 -2.69 -15.39 -19.76
C THR A 34 -2.23 -16.38 -20.83
N LYS A 35 -1.18 -16.04 -21.61
CA LYS A 35 -0.75 -16.80 -22.77
C LYS A 35 0.54 -17.61 -22.54
N ASP A 36 1.42 -17.20 -21.63
CA ASP A 36 2.76 -17.78 -21.46
C ASP A 36 3.01 -18.47 -20.09
N GLY A 37 1.98 -19.16 -19.57
CA GLY A 37 2.08 -20.00 -18.36
C GLY A 37 1.91 -19.26 -17.02
N ASP A 38 2.20 -19.94 -15.90
CA ASP A 38 2.01 -19.43 -14.52
C ASP A 38 2.98 -18.30 -14.10
N THR A 39 3.60 -17.62 -15.08
CA THR A 39 4.58 -16.57 -14.82
C THR A 39 3.90 -15.21 -14.79
N GLY A 40 3.97 -14.54 -13.63
CA GLY A 40 3.43 -13.21 -13.43
C GLY A 40 4.34 -12.35 -12.56
N VAL A 41 4.14 -11.03 -12.63
CA VAL A 41 4.84 -10.05 -11.80
C VAL A 41 3.88 -9.56 -10.73
N PHE A 42 4.29 -9.69 -9.47
CA PHE A 42 3.62 -9.05 -8.35
C PHE A 42 4.53 -7.99 -7.74
N MET A 43 4.06 -6.74 -7.72
CA MET A 43 4.84 -5.61 -7.19
C MET A 43 3.96 -4.60 -6.47
N ARG A 44 4.51 -3.98 -5.42
CA ARG A 44 3.94 -2.80 -4.76
C ARG A 44 4.62 -1.56 -5.33
N VAL A 45 3.84 -0.69 -5.97
CA VAL A 45 4.32 0.53 -6.60
C VAL A 45 4.02 1.74 -5.72
N TYR A 46 5.03 2.58 -5.53
CA TYR A 46 4.93 3.87 -4.87
C TYR A 46 5.06 4.97 -5.92
N TYR A 47 4.10 5.89 -5.97
CA TYR A 47 4.01 6.90 -7.01
C TYR A 47 3.60 8.27 -6.45
N PRO A 48 3.92 9.39 -7.14
CA PRO A 48 3.53 10.71 -6.68
C PRO A 48 2.03 10.96 -6.85
N VAL A 49 1.43 11.62 -5.86
CA VAL A 49 0.03 12.05 -5.84
C VAL A 49 -0.03 13.59 -5.90
N ASP A 50 -1.06 14.12 -6.57
CA ASP A 50 -1.21 15.56 -6.79
C ASP A 50 -1.32 16.37 -5.49
N ARG A 51 -0.83 17.61 -5.57
CA ARG A 51 -0.73 18.51 -4.42
C ARG A 51 -2.09 19.05 -3.94
N ASN A 52 -3.16 18.94 -4.73
CA ASN A 52 -4.44 19.57 -4.39
C ASN A 52 -5.10 18.98 -3.12
N ASP A 53 -4.69 17.77 -2.70
CA ASP A 53 -5.22 17.14 -1.49
C ASP A 53 -4.43 17.48 -0.20
N PHE A 54 -3.45 18.40 -0.25
CA PHE A 54 -2.69 18.81 0.95
C PHE A 54 -3.57 19.39 2.06
N GLY A 55 -4.72 19.98 1.72
CA GLY A 55 -5.68 20.55 2.68
C GLY A 55 -6.66 19.53 3.28
N ARG A 56 -6.73 18.30 2.75
CA ARG A 56 -7.62 17.25 3.26
C ARG A 56 -6.87 16.46 4.33
N ALA A 57 -7.41 16.45 5.56
CA ALA A 57 -6.91 15.60 6.62
C ALA A 57 -7.11 14.14 6.19
N SER A 58 -6.02 13.43 5.89
CA SER A 58 -6.10 12.04 5.48
C SER A 58 -6.68 11.20 6.60
N THR A 59 -7.76 10.49 6.29
CA THR A 59 -8.39 9.56 7.23
C THR A 59 -7.55 8.30 7.38
N VAL A 60 -7.60 7.65 8.54
CA VAL A 60 -6.84 6.43 8.84
C VAL A 60 -7.11 5.30 7.83
N SER A 61 -8.28 5.30 7.20
CA SER A 61 -8.67 4.38 6.13
C SER A 61 -7.93 4.59 4.81
N GLU A 62 -7.32 5.75 4.60
CA GLU A 62 -6.52 6.05 3.39
C GLU A 62 -5.12 5.45 3.45
N HIS A 63 -4.67 4.99 4.63
CA HIS A 63 -3.35 4.42 4.81
C HIS A 63 -3.39 2.89 4.79
N PRO A 64 -2.66 2.23 3.88
CA PRO A 64 -2.65 0.78 3.80
C PRO A 64 -1.93 0.18 5.00
N LEU A 65 -2.33 -1.03 5.37
CA LEU A 65 -1.59 -1.84 6.34
C LEU A 65 -0.18 -2.07 5.82
N TRP A 66 0.80 -1.94 6.70
CA TRP A 66 2.20 -2.20 6.35
C TRP A 66 2.37 -3.66 5.89
N LEU A 67 1.74 -4.58 6.61
CA LEU A 67 1.63 -5.98 6.23
C LEU A 67 0.16 -6.34 5.96
N SER A 68 -0.16 -6.69 4.71
CA SER A 68 -1.53 -6.96 4.29
C SER A 68 -2.02 -8.36 4.63
N ARG A 69 -1.09 -9.31 4.85
CA ARG A 69 -1.38 -10.74 4.91
C ARG A 69 -0.61 -11.43 6.03
N PRO A 70 -1.27 -12.27 6.85
CA PRO A 70 -0.61 -13.00 7.94
C PRO A 70 0.36 -14.08 7.43
N GLU A 71 0.23 -14.54 6.19
CA GLU A 71 1.11 -15.55 5.59
C GLU A 71 2.56 -15.05 5.48
N TYR A 72 2.76 -13.74 5.29
CA TYR A 72 4.11 -13.15 5.31
C TYR A 72 4.78 -13.28 6.69
N VAL A 73 3.99 -13.18 7.76
CA VAL A 73 4.49 -13.40 9.13
C VAL A 73 4.90 -14.86 9.31
N ASN A 74 4.08 -15.78 8.81
CA ASN A 74 4.37 -17.20 8.91
C ASN A 74 5.67 -17.55 8.18
N GLY A 75 5.83 -17.06 6.94
CA GLY A 75 7.07 -17.23 6.18
C GLY A 75 8.30 -16.64 6.89
N LEU A 76 8.15 -15.46 7.52
CA LEU A 76 9.21 -14.86 8.32
C LEU A 76 9.54 -15.70 9.57
N ALA A 77 8.55 -16.28 10.24
CA ALA A 77 8.77 -17.18 11.38
C ALA A 77 9.59 -18.41 10.96
N THR A 78 9.21 -19.02 9.84
CA THR A 78 9.95 -20.14 9.25
C THR A 78 11.38 -19.74 8.92
N TYR A 79 11.60 -18.58 8.30
CA TYR A 79 12.92 -18.05 7.97
C TYR A 79 13.78 -17.81 9.23
N MET A 80 13.20 -17.24 10.29
CA MET A 80 13.89 -16.97 11.56
C MET A 80 14.05 -18.21 12.46
N LYS A 81 13.56 -19.39 12.04
CA LYS A 81 13.51 -20.63 12.85
C LYS A 81 12.80 -20.44 14.19
N GLN A 82 11.81 -19.55 14.24
CA GLN A 82 10.98 -19.28 15.41
C GLN A 82 9.64 -20.01 15.29
N SER A 83 8.93 -20.24 16.40
CA SER A 83 7.60 -20.84 16.32
C SER A 83 6.60 -19.84 15.74
N ALA A 84 5.84 -20.29 14.72
CA ALA A 84 4.86 -19.46 14.02
C ALA A 84 3.84 -18.82 14.98
N GLY A 85 3.41 -19.54 16.01
CA GLY A 85 2.46 -19.03 17.00
C GLY A 85 3.01 -17.89 17.88
N ARG A 86 4.29 -17.93 18.28
CA ARG A 86 4.90 -16.83 19.07
C ARG A 86 5.08 -15.59 18.20
N LEU A 87 5.48 -15.77 16.94
CA LEU A 87 5.67 -14.64 16.04
C LEU A 87 4.32 -14.02 15.63
N GLN A 88 3.31 -14.82 15.31
CA GLN A 88 1.96 -14.33 15.03
C GLN A 88 1.37 -13.52 16.19
N PHE A 89 1.61 -13.94 17.43
CA PHE A 89 1.18 -13.17 18.60
C PHE A 89 1.85 -11.80 18.67
N ILE A 90 3.18 -11.73 18.52
CA ILE A 90 3.94 -10.47 18.51
C ILE A 90 3.49 -9.59 17.33
N PHE A 91 3.30 -10.16 16.15
CA PHE A 91 2.86 -9.42 14.97
C PHE A 91 1.44 -8.87 15.14
N ASN A 92 0.49 -9.66 15.60
CA ASN A 92 -0.87 -9.17 15.86
C ASN A 92 -0.88 -8.07 16.92
N TRP A 93 0.04 -8.11 17.88
CA TRP A 93 0.10 -7.14 18.98
C TRP A 93 0.83 -5.84 18.62
N LEU A 94 1.90 -5.88 17.81
CA LEU A 94 2.71 -4.71 17.45
C LEU A 94 2.52 -4.21 16.02
N ILE A 95 2.40 -5.14 15.07
CA ILE A 95 2.56 -4.89 13.63
C ILE A 95 1.22 -4.89 12.89
N GLY A 96 0.23 -5.63 13.39
CA GLY A 96 -1.07 -5.82 12.73
C GLY A 96 -1.86 -4.52 12.54
N GLU A 97 -1.65 -3.53 13.41
CA GLU A 97 -2.26 -2.20 13.29
C GLU A 97 -1.31 -1.14 12.69
N THR A 98 -0.08 -1.53 12.35
CA THR A 98 0.91 -0.61 11.78
C THR A 98 0.54 -0.31 10.34
N ARG A 99 0.42 0.98 10.03
CA ARG A 99 0.06 1.48 8.69
C ARG A 99 1.24 2.19 8.05
N SER A 100 1.30 2.15 6.73
CA SER A 100 2.28 2.91 5.97
C SER A 100 1.78 4.33 5.73
N ALA A 101 2.65 5.34 5.85
CA ALA A 101 2.32 6.75 5.64
C ALA A 101 2.18 7.13 4.14
N VAL A 102 1.41 6.32 3.41
CA VAL A 102 1.17 6.47 1.97
C VAL A 102 -0.33 6.39 1.71
N LEU A 103 -0.78 6.96 0.61
CA LEU A 103 -2.19 6.97 0.24
C LEU A 103 -2.52 5.72 -0.59
N TRP A 104 -3.50 4.93 -0.16
CA TRP A 104 -3.89 3.71 -0.84
C TRP A 104 -4.74 4.01 -2.09
N GLN A 105 -4.31 3.50 -3.25
CA GLN A 105 -5.04 3.57 -4.53
C GLN A 105 -5.48 4.98 -4.92
N HIS A 106 -4.66 5.98 -4.61
CA HIS A 106 -4.94 7.37 -4.96
C HIS A 106 -4.64 7.66 -6.44
N GLU A 107 -5.24 8.71 -7.00
CA GLU A 107 -4.94 9.10 -8.38
C GLU A 107 -3.47 9.54 -8.54
N LEU A 108 -2.83 9.06 -9.61
CA LEU A 108 -1.47 9.44 -10.01
C LEU A 108 -1.42 10.94 -10.33
N ALA A 109 -0.39 11.63 -9.84
CA ALA A 109 -0.20 13.05 -10.12
C ALA A 109 -0.22 13.34 -11.64
N GLY A 110 -1.03 14.31 -12.06
CA GLY A 110 -1.16 14.72 -13.46
C GLY A 110 -2.16 13.90 -14.30
N SER A 111 -2.73 12.81 -13.77
CA SER A 111 -3.79 12.05 -14.45
C SER A 111 -5.03 12.90 -14.76
N ALA A 112 -5.49 13.71 -13.79
CA ALA A 112 -6.62 14.63 -13.99
C ALA A 112 -6.38 15.65 -15.12
N ARG A 113 -5.12 16.03 -15.38
CA ARG A 113 -4.75 16.94 -16.49
C ARG A 113 -4.78 16.25 -17.85
N LEU A 114 -4.51 14.94 -17.90
CA LEU A 114 -4.60 14.14 -19.13
C LEU A 114 -6.07 13.99 -19.57
N PHE A 115 -6.98 13.70 -18.64
CA PHE A 115 -8.41 13.60 -18.96
C PHE A 115 -9.05 14.95 -19.34
N SER A 116 -8.61 16.06 -18.72
CA SER A 116 -9.08 17.40 -19.09
C SER A 116 -8.59 17.86 -20.47
N ARG A 117 -7.41 17.40 -20.90
CA ARG A 117 -6.83 17.72 -22.22
C ARG A 117 -7.28 16.76 -23.34
N GLY A 118 -7.94 15.66 -22.99
CA GLY A 118 -8.30 14.55 -23.89
C GLY A 118 -9.70 14.59 -24.49
N SER A 119 -10.51 15.63 -24.28
CA SER A 119 -11.89 15.73 -24.82
C SER A 119 -11.99 15.81 -26.36
N SER A 120 -10.90 15.58 -27.11
CA SER A 120 -10.92 15.60 -28.58
C SER A 120 -10.09 14.52 -29.28
N GLN A 121 -9.54 13.52 -28.58
CA GLN A 121 -8.90 12.39 -29.26
C GLN A 121 -9.38 11.06 -28.72
N SER A 122 -10.28 10.48 -29.51
CA SER A 122 -10.72 9.09 -29.51
C SER A 122 -9.58 8.14 -29.15
N LEU A 123 -9.82 7.30 -28.14
CA LEU A 123 -9.05 6.11 -27.81
C LEU A 123 -8.96 5.20 -29.05
N LYS A 124 -7.95 5.42 -29.89
CA LYS A 124 -7.59 4.51 -30.97
C LYS A 124 -6.31 3.79 -30.58
N GLU A 125 -6.49 2.52 -30.23
CA GLU A 125 -5.54 1.42 -30.36
C GLU A 125 -4.11 1.68 -29.87
N ALA A 126 -3.88 1.51 -28.57
CA ALA A 126 -2.58 1.09 -28.07
C ALA A 126 -2.56 -0.44 -28.02
N SER A 127 -2.46 -1.09 -29.19
CA SER A 127 -2.08 -2.50 -29.25
C SER A 127 -0.57 -2.58 -29.08
N PHE A 128 -0.11 -3.34 -28.09
CA PHE A 128 1.29 -3.72 -28.00
C PHE A 128 1.61 -4.71 -29.14
N PRO A 129 2.75 -4.57 -29.84
CA PRO A 129 3.15 -5.54 -30.85
C PRO A 129 3.49 -6.88 -30.17
N VAL A 130 2.94 -7.95 -30.75
CA VAL A 130 3.32 -9.36 -30.49
C VAL A 130 4.63 -9.67 -31.21
#